data_AF-A0A8D5U6X0-F1
#
_entry.id   AF-A0A8D5U6X0-F1
#
_cell.length_a   1.000
_cell.length_b   1.000
_cell.length_c   1.000
_cell.angle_alpha   90.00
_cell.angle_beta   90.00
_cell.angle_gamma   90.00
#
_symmetry.space_group_name_H-M   'P 1'
#
loop_
_entity.id
_entity.type
_entity.pdbx_description
1 polymer ?
#
loop_
_entity_poly.entity_id
_entity_poly.type
_entity_poly.pdbx_seq_one_letter_code
_entity_poly.pdbx_strand_id
1 'polypeptide(L)'
;MRRLFAFITPKREVSLRDYEIKMLRNIGKRFDLGRLVEYDRWDDGNIRYINAVFEKGKIRMKYVEGKEAIAEIKQWRSESLRF
;
A
#
# COMPACT_ATOMS: atom_id res chain seq x y z
N MET A 1 -5.30 -9.67 -10.27
CA MET A 1 -3.86 -9.92 -10.55
C MET A 1 -3.08 -9.73 -9.27
N ARG A 2 -2.02 -10.53 -9.00
CA ARG A 2 -1.13 -10.33 -7.85
C ARG A 2 0.24 -9.84 -8.32
N ARG A 3 0.84 -8.88 -7.61
CA ARG A 3 2.17 -8.31 -7.88
C ARG A 3 2.91 -8.06 -6.57
N LEU A 4 4.23 -8.16 -6.61
CA LEU A 4 5.11 -7.73 -5.53
C LEU A 4 5.86 -6.48 -5.96
N PHE A 5 6.01 -5.52 -5.05
CA PHE A 5 6.71 -4.27 -5.28
C PHE A 5 7.63 -3.98 -4.11
N ALA A 6 8.94 -4.02 -4.35
CA ALA A 6 9.96 -3.66 -3.37
C ALA A 6 10.45 -2.24 -3.64
N PHE A 7 10.67 -1.46 -2.58
CA PHE A 7 11.16 -0.09 -2.68
C PHE A 7 11.88 0.34 -1.39
N ILE A 8 12.70 1.39 -1.48
CA ILE A 8 13.26 2.07 -0.31
C ILE A 8 12.26 3.10 0.18
N THR A 9 11.95 3.04 1.47
CA THR A 9 11.01 3.95 2.10
C THR A 9 11.59 5.38 2.13
N PRO A 10 10.79 6.40 1.80
CA PRO A 10 11.28 7.78 1.82
C PRO A 10 11.59 8.21 3.25
N LYS A 11 12.41 9.25 3.42
CA LYS A 11 12.61 9.88 4.73
C LYS A 11 11.26 10.41 5.24
N ARG A 12 10.96 10.18 6.52
CA ARG A 12 9.74 10.68 7.14
C ARG A 12 9.92 12.15 7.54
N GLU A 13 9.09 13.01 6.97
CA GLU A 13 9.05 14.46 7.25
C GLU A 13 7.70 14.88 7.87
N VAL A 14 6.78 13.94 8.00
CA VAL A 14 5.40 14.15 8.43
C VAL A 14 5.01 13.14 9.51
N SER A 15 3.77 13.23 10.02
CA SER A 15 3.23 12.24 10.95
C SER A 15 3.32 10.82 10.38
N LEU A 16 3.42 9.80 11.25
CA LEU A 16 3.48 8.40 10.81
C LEU A 16 2.30 8.04 9.89
N ARG A 17 1.10 8.49 10.25
CA ARG A 17 -0.11 8.24 9.47
C ARG A 17 -0.04 8.88 8.08
N ASP A 18 0.34 10.15 7.99
CA ASP A 18 0.43 10.85 6.71
C ASP A 18 1.52 10.27 5.82
N TYR A 19 2.62 9.86 6.44
CA TYR A 19 3.73 9.19 5.78
C TYR A 19 3.27 7.88 5.13
N GLU A 20 2.56 7.04 5.88
CA GLU A 20 2.01 5.78 5.41
C GLU A 20 0.96 5.97 4.32
N ILE A 21 0.02 6.90 4.52
CA ILE A 21 -0.99 7.26 3.52
C ILE A 21 -0.32 7.75 2.22
N LYS A 22 0.75 8.54 2.31
CA LYS A 22 1.49 9.01 1.14
C LYS A 22 2.14 7.85 0.38
N MET A 23 2.77 6.91 1.08
CA MET A 23 3.32 5.69 0.45
C MET A 23 2.22 4.87 -0.23
N LEU A 24 1.11 4.61 0.47
CA LEU A 24 -0.03 3.86 -0.06
C LEU A 24 -0.64 4.54 -1.29
N ARG A 25 -0.82 5.85 -1.28
CA ARG A 25 -1.34 6.61 -2.43
C ARG A 25 -0.40 6.54 -3.63
N ASN A 26 0.91 6.62 -3.41
CA ASN A 26 1.89 6.48 -4.49
C ASN A 26 1.85 5.09 -5.13
N ILE A 27 1.77 4.04 -4.31
CA ILE A 27 1.61 2.66 -4.81
C ILE A 27 0.26 2.51 -5.52
N GLY A 28 -0.83 3.00 -4.90
CA GLY A 28 -2.17 2.97 -5.47
C GLY A 28 -2.27 3.65 -6.84
N LYS A 29 -1.64 4.82 -7.01
CA LYS A 29 -1.55 5.50 -8.30
C LYS A 29 -0.74 4.69 -9.32
N ARG A 30 0.39 4.12 -8.92
CA ARG A 30 1.26 3.32 -9.80
C ARG A 30 0.56 2.07 -10.35
N PHE A 31 -0.34 1.47 -9.58
CA PHE A 31 -1.06 0.26 -9.95
C PHE A 31 -2.55 0.52 -10.24
N ASP A 32 -2.98 1.76 -10.50
CA ASP A 32 -4.39 2.12 -10.75
C ASP A 32 -5.38 1.42 -9.80
N LEU A 33 -5.16 1.56 -8.48
CA LEU A 33 -6.01 0.93 -7.47
C LEU A 33 -7.25 1.77 -7.12
N GLY A 34 -7.33 3.02 -7.58
CA GLY A 34 -8.41 3.95 -7.22
C GLY A 34 -8.19 4.61 -5.85
N ARG A 35 -9.27 5.00 -5.19
CA ARG A 35 -9.24 5.66 -3.87
C ARG A 35 -8.95 4.64 -2.76
N LEU A 36 -8.22 5.09 -1.75
CA LEU A 36 -8.02 4.35 -0.49
C LEU A 36 -9.33 4.40 0.31
N VAL A 37 -9.86 3.23 0.67
CA VAL A 37 -11.12 3.05 1.41
C VAL A 37 -10.84 2.79 2.88
N GLU A 38 -9.92 1.87 3.16
CA GLU A 38 -9.62 1.40 4.50
C GLU A 38 -8.12 1.17 4.67
N TYR A 39 -7.63 1.37 5.88
CA TYR A 39 -6.24 1.18 6.24
C TYR A 39 -6.15 0.76 7.70
N ASP A 40 -5.44 -0.34 7.94
CA ASP A 40 -5.07 -0.85 9.25
C ASP A 40 -3.56 -1.01 9.33
N ARG A 41 -3.00 -0.70 10.51
CA ARG A 41 -1.56 -0.81 10.77
C ARG A 41 -1.29 -1.39 12.15
N TRP A 42 -0.36 -2.34 12.19
CA TRP A 42 0.23 -2.89 13.41
C TRP A 42 1.75 -2.95 13.28
N ASP A 43 2.40 -2.98 14.44
CA ASP A 43 3.85 -2.93 14.56
C ASP A 43 4.36 -4.24 15.21
N ASP A 44 5.50 -4.74 14.74
CA ASP A 44 6.26 -5.85 15.33
C ASP A 44 7.71 -5.39 15.51
N GLY A 45 8.00 -4.84 16.69
CA GLY A 45 9.26 -4.14 16.96
C GLY A 45 9.48 -2.97 15.99
N ASN A 46 10.50 -3.08 15.15
CA ASN A 46 10.87 -2.05 14.16
C ASN A 46 10.22 -2.27 12.78
N ILE A 47 9.48 -3.36 12.59
CA ILE A 47 8.79 -3.67 11.35
C ILE A 47 7.35 -3.20 11.48
N ARG A 48 6.90 -2.41 10.50
CA ARG A 48 5.51 -1.98 10.43
C ARG A 48 4.79 -2.70 9.32
N TYR A 49 3.56 -3.09 9.60
CA TYR A 49 2.69 -3.79 8.68
C TYR A 49 1.45 -2.98 8.41
N ILE A 50 1.02 -2.98 7.16
CA ILE A 50 -0.18 -2.29 6.70
C ILE A 50 -1.02 -3.23 5.87
N ASN A 51 -2.32 -3.27 6.18
CA ASN A 51 -3.35 -3.74 5.26
C ASN A 51 -4.13 -2.52 4.77
N ALA A 52 -4.18 -2.32 3.46
CA ALA A 52 -4.92 -1.20 2.85
C ALA A 52 -5.86 -1.70 1.76
N VAL A 53 -7.11 -1.25 1.80
CA VAL A 53 -8.15 -1.56 0.82
C VAL A 53 -8.37 -0.35 -0.07
N PHE A 54 -8.41 -0.59 -1.38
CA PHE A 54 -8.69 0.40 -2.41
C PHE A 54 -9.90 -0.04 -3.24
N GLU A 55 -10.51 0.87 -3.98
CA GLU A 55 -11.67 0.60 -4.84
C GLU A 55 -11.47 -0.53 -5.85
N LYS A 56 -10.24 -0.74 -6.34
CA LYS A 56 -9.92 -1.76 -7.36
C LYS A 56 -8.96 -2.83 -6.84
N GLY A 57 -8.66 -2.87 -5.55
CA GLY A 57 -7.64 -3.78 -5.04
C GLY A 57 -7.31 -3.64 -3.57
N LYS A 58 -6.26 -4.33 -3.15
CA LYS A 58 -5.69 -4.19 -1.81
C LYS A 58 -4.17 -4.27 -1.84
N ILE A 59 -3.56 -3.64 -0.85
CA ILE A 59 -2.13 -3.67 -0.59
C ILE A 59 -1.92 -4.31 0.78
N ARG A 60 -1.00 -5.28 0.85
CA ARG A 60 -0.39 -5.71 2.12
C ARG A 60 1.06 -5.29 2.09
N MET A 61 1.47 -4.44 3.01
CA MET A 61 2.82 -3.88 3.02
C MET A 61 3.50 -4.20 4.33
N LYS A 62 4.79 -4.53 4.28
CA LYS A 62 5.67 -4.54 5.43
C LYS A 62 6.87 -3.65 5.15
N TYR A 63 7.31 -2.87 6.12
CA TYR A 63 8.41 -1.95 5.92
C TYR A 63 9.19 -1.64 7.19
N VAL A 64 10.44 -1.22 7.00
CA VAL A 64 11.26 -0.58 8.03
C VAL A 64 11.56 0.84 7.56
N GLU A 65 11.22 1.83 8.40
CA GLU A 65 11.38 3.25 8.07
C GLU A 65 12.82 3.61 7.73
N GLY A 66 13.02 4.35 6.63
CA GLY A 66 14.33 4.72 6.10
C GLY A 66 15.11 3.55 5.46
N LYS A 67 14.53 2.34 5.42
CA LYS A 67 15.13 1.15 4.82
C LYS A 67 14.17 0.57 3.76
N GLU A 68 13.98 -0.74 3.77
CA GLU A 68 13.24 -1.47 2.74
C GLU A 68 11.76 -1.60 3.08
N ALA A 69 10.94 -1.59 2.04
CA ALA A 69 9.53 -1.95 2.05
C ALA A 69 9.22 -2.97 0.96
N ILE A 70 8.29 -3.88 1.28
CA ILE A 70 7.70 -4.80 0.31
C ILE A 70 6.19 -4.67 0.40
N ALA A 71 5.56 -4.43 -0.74
CA ALA A 71 4.12 -4.39 -0.91
C ALA A 71 3.65 -5.54 -1.82
N GLU A 72 2.74 -6.37 -1.31
CA GLU A 72 1.93 -7.29 -2.09
C GLU A 72 0.66 -6.55 -2.55
N ILE A 73 0.50 -6.41 -3.87
CA ILE A 73 -0.65 -5.78 -4.50
C ILE A 73 -1.55 -6.87 -5.07
N LYS A 74 -2.81 -6.89 -4.65
CA LYS A 74 -3.86 -7.73 -5.24
C LYS A 74 -4.93 -6.83 -5.86
N GLN A 75 -4.89 -6.69 -7.18
CA GLN A 75 -5.97 -6.06 -7.95
C GLN A 75 -7.13 -7.03 -8.14
N TRP A 76 -8.34 -6.54 -7.98
CA TRP A 76 -9.57 -7.25 -8.33
C TRP A 76 -9.62 -7.37 -9.86
N ARG A 77 -10.18 -8.45 -10.39
CA ARG A 77 -10.49 -8.46 -11.83
C ARG A 77 -11.69 -7.55 -11.98
N SER A 78 -11.55 -6.48 -12.77
CA SER A 78 -12.73 -5.88 -13.37
C SER A 78 -13.27 -6.95 -14.31
N GLU A 79 -14.28 -7.69 -13.90
CA GLU A 79 -15.18 -8.26 -14.88
C GLU A 79 -15.69 -7.06 -15.65
N SER A 80 -15.27 -6.94 -16.91
CA SER A 80 -15.93 -6.09 -17.86
C SER A 80 -17.37 -6.56 -17.90
N LEU A 81 -18.24 -5.91 -17.13
CA LEU A 81 -19.67 -5.92 -17.34
C LEU A 81 -19.88 -5.37 -18.74
N ARG A 82 -19.84 -6.28 -19.72
CA ARG A 82 -20.37 -6.06 -21.05
C ARG A 82 -21.88 -6.02 -20.87
N PHE A 83 -22.41 -4.80 -20.76
CA PHE A 83 -23.82 -4.53 -21.04
C PHE A 83 -23.97 -4.32 -22.55
#